data_AF-A0A9X4NEH1-F1
#
_entry.id   AF-A0A9X4NEH1-F1
#
_cell.length_a   1.000
_cell.length_b   1.000
_cell.length_c   1.000
_cell.angle_alpha   90.00
_cell.angle_beta   90.00
_cell.angle_gamma   90.00
#
_symmetry.space_group_name_H-M   'P 1'
#
loop_
_entity.id
_entity.type
_entity.pdbx_description
1 polymer ?
#
loop_
_entity_poly.entity_id
_entity_poly.type
_entity_poly.pdbx_seq_one_letter_code
_entity_poly.pdbx_strand_id
1 'polypeptide(L)'
;MKSITSKKTALIGNVLTTILVAIMGTINIINNLYSFTGYSPFVIALVGIFAMSVYPVLEWVAYSRIGKRGGKWWKLFLFVMGILSIYHSYSSLGNLLVFLLRIIIGICYIFTFFLKDINLSSNSN
;
A
#
# COMPACT_ATOMS: atom_id res chain seq x y z
N MET A 1 -3.99 21.29 -18.00
CA MET A 1 -3.21 20.07 -18.34
C MET A 1 -2.54 19.34 -17.16
N LYS A 2 -2.36 19.94 -15.95
CA LYS A 2 -1.68 19.29 -14.81
C LYS A 2 -2.41 18.08 -14.18
N SER A 3 -3.75 18.00 -14.24
CA SER A 3 -4.50 16.95 -13.52
C SER A 3 -4.43 15.55 -14.16
N ILE A 4 -4.27 15.48 -15.49
CA ILE A 4 -4.17 14.21 -16.23
C ILE A 4 -2.83 13.52 -15.91
N THR A 5 -1.74 14.28 -15.84
CA THR A 5 -0.40 13.78 -15.50
C THR A 5 -0.37 13.25 -14.07
N SER A 6 -0.96 13.98 -13.11
CA SER A 6 -1.03 13.57 -11.70
C SER A 6 -1.81 12.26 -11.48
N LYS A 7 -2.94 12.06 -12.17
CA LYS A 7 -3.70 10.80 -12.10
C LYS A 7 -2.98 9.60 -12.73
N LYS A 8 -2.23 9.82 -13.82
CA LYS A 8 -1.39 8.77 -14.43
C LYS A 8 -0.24 8.36 -13.52
N THR A 9 0.43 9.33 -12.88
CA THR A 9 1.50 9.03 -11.91
C THR A 9 0.96 8.29 -10.69
N ALA A 10 -0.20 8.69 -10.15
CA ALA A 10 -0.84 7.98 -9.05
C ALA A 10 -1.28 6.55 -9.43
N LEU A 11 -1.70 6.33 -10.69
CA LEU A 11 -2.03 4.98 -11.18
C LEU A 11 -0.80 4.08 -11.19
N ILE A 12 0.33 4.58 -11.70
CA ILE A 12 1.60 3.84 -11.72
C ILE A 12 2.04 3.50 -10.30
N GLY A 13 1.93 4.48 -9.37
CA GLY A 13 2.21 4.27 -7.95
C GLY A 13 1.36 3.14 -7.36
N ASN A 14 0.04 3.19 -7.52
CA ASN A 14 -0.87 2.16 -7.03
C ASN A 14 -0.60 0.76 -7.60
N VAL A 15 -0.30 0.66 -8.90
CA VAL A 15 0.05 -0.61 -9.54
C VAL A 15 1.35 -1.16 -8.97
N LEU A 16 2.36 -0.30 -8.80
CA LEU A 16 3.64 -0.67 -8.21
C LEU A 16 3.45 -1.16 -6.77
N THR A 17 2.71 -0.41 -5.93
CA THR A 17 2.40 -0.82 -4.56
C THR A 17 1.70 -2.18 -4.53
N THR A 18 0.72 -2.42 -5.41
CA THR A 18 0.00 -3.69 -5.49
C THR A 18 0.95 -4.86 -5.78
N ILE A 19 1.87 -4.68 -6.74
CA ILE A 19 2.87 -5.70 -7.08
C ILE A 19 3.82 -5.96 -5.90
N LEU A 20 4.32 -4.89 -5.27
CA LEU A 20 5.26 -5.00 -4.14
C LEU A 20 4.61 -5.67 -2.92
N VAL A 21 3.34 -5.35 -2.63
CA VAL A 21 2.56 -5.99 -1.57
C VAL A 21 2.32 -7.47 -1.88
N ALA A 22 2.06 -7.83 -3.15
CA ALA A 22 1.91 -9.24 -3.54
C ALA A 22 3.20 -10.05 -3.38
N ILE A 23 4.35 -9.47 -3.77
CA ILE A 23 5.67 -10.10 -3.60
C ILE A 23 5.98 -10.27 -2.10
N MET A 24 5.88 -9.19 -1.32
CA MET A 24 6.12 -9.22 0.12
C MET A 24 5.18 -10.20 0.82
N GLY A 25 3.93 -10.22 0.36
CA GLY A 25 2.92 -11.11 0.86
C GLY A 25 3.26 -12.59 0.63
N THR A 26 3.67 -12.92 -0.59
CA THR A 26 4.10 -14.28 -0.94
C THR A 26 5.26 -14.74 -0.06
N ILE A 27 6.28 -13.89 0.13
CA ILE A 27 7.41 -14.17 1.03
C ILE A 27 6.93 -14.43 2.46
N ASN A 28 6.00 -13.61 2.95
CA ASN A 28 5.50 -13.75 4.30
C ASN A 28 4.66 -15.03 4.49
N ILE A 29 3.85 -15.43 3.50
CA ILE A 29 3.14 -16.71 3.51
C ILE A 29 4.14 -17.88 3.54
N ILE A 30 5.18 -17.85 2.70
CA ILE A 30 6.22 -18.88 2.65
C ILE A 30 6.93 -19.01 4.01
N ASN A 31 7.32 -17.91 4.63
CA ASN A 31 8.01 -17.95 5.93
C ASN A 31 7.10 -18.48 7.05
N ASN A 32 5.81 -18.14 7.01
CA ASN A 32 4.85 -18.58 8.02
C ASN A 32 4.36 -20.02 7.81
N LEU A 33 4.41 -20.57 6.60
CA LEU A 33 4.06 -21.97 6.32
C LEU A 33 4.85 -22.96 7.19
N TYR A 34 6.11 -22.64 7.50
CA TYR A 34 6.97 -23.47 8.35
C TYR A 34 6.83 -23.17 9.85
N SER A 35 6.18 -22.07 10.21
CA SER A 35 6.09 -21.57 11.59
C SER A 35 4.78 -21.96 12.29
N PHE A 36 3.71 -22.25 11.53
CA PHE A 36 2.40 -22.67 12.06
C PHE A 36 2.21 -24.19 11.97
N THR A 37 3.04 -24.95 12.69
CA THR A 37 2.94 -26.41 12.80
C THR A 37 1.66 -26.81 13.54
N GLY A 38 0.56 -26.98 12.82
CA GLY A 38 -0.75 -27.34 13.39
C GLY A 38 -1.94 -26.90 12.54
N TYR A 39 -1.73 -26.00 11.58
CA TYR A 39 -2.74 -25.60 10.62
C TYR A 39 -2.42 -26.16 9.23
N SER A 40 -3.44 -26.46 8.44
CA SER A 40 -3.24 -26.86 7.04
C SER A 40 -2.55 -25.74 6.26
N PRO A 41 -1.51 -26.05 5.45
CA PRO A 41 -0.86 -25.10 4.54
C PRO A 41 -1.84 -24.29 3.70
N PHE A 42 -2.95 -24.92 3.29
CA PHE A 42 -4.01 -24.28 2.53
C PHE A 42 -4.71 -23.16 3.33
N VAL A 43 -4.98 -23.39 4.61
CA VAL A 43 -5.65 -22.40 5.48
C VAL A 43 -4.73 -21.21 5.74
N ILE A 44 -3.44 -21.47 6.00
CA ILE A 44 -2.43 -20.41 6.20
C ILE A 44 -2.31 -19.54 4.94
N ALA A 45 -2.23 -20.17 3.76
CA ALA A 45 -2.18 -19.45 2.49
C ALA A 45 -3.45 -18.62 2.25
N LEU A 46 -4.63 -19.17 2.53
CA LEU A 46 -5.91 -18.50 2.29
C LEU A 46 -6.09 -17.28 3.21
N VAL A 47 -5.76 -17.41 4.50
CA VAL A 47 -5.77 -16.28 5.45
C VAL A 47 -4.72 -15.23 5.06
N GLY A 48 -3.53 -15.66 4.64
CA GLY A 48 -2.48 -14.77 4.17
C GLY A 48 -2.91 -13.96 2.94
N ILE A 49 -3.45 -14.61 1.92
CA ILE A 49 -3.97 -13.97 0.71
C ILE A 49 -5.07 -12.96 1.07
N PHE A 50 -6.00 -13.35 1.95
CA PHE A 50 -7.08 -12.46 2.36
C PHE A 50 -6.53 -11.22 3.07
N ALA A 51 -5.66 -11.41 4.08
CA ALA A 51 -5.02 -10.32 4.81
C ALA A 51 -4.20 -9.39 3.90
N MET A 52 -3.54 -9.93 2.87
CA MET A 52 -2.75 -9.17 1.92
C MET A 52 -3.58 -8.40 0.90
N SER A 53 -4.76 -8.91 0.54
CA SER A 53 -5.64 -8.26 -0.43
C SER A 53 -6.33 -6.99 0.10
N VAL A 54 -6.51 -6.87 1.42
CA VAL A 54 -7.19 -5.72 2.04
C VAL A 54 -6.46 -4.40 1.75
N TYR A 55 -5.14 -4.40 1.85
CA TYR A 55 -4.33 -3.18 1.71
C TYR A 55 -4.38 -2.59 0.28
N PRO A 56 -4.11 -3.37 -0.80
CA PRO A 56 -4.28 -2.90 -2.16
C PRO A 56 -5.71 -2.45 -2.43
N VAL A 57 -6.72 -3.21 -1.99
CA VAL A 57 -8.13 -2.82 -2.20
C VAL A 57 -8.42 -1.44 -1.61
N LEU A 58 -7.98 -1.17 -0.39
CA LEU A 58 -8.14 0.14 0.25
C LEU A 58 -7.37 1.25 -0.48
N GLU A 59 -6.18 0.95 -1.01
CA GLU A 59 -5.39 1.88 -1.83
C GLU A 59 -6.10 2.24 -3.14
N TRP A 60 -6.69 1.26 -3.82
CA TRP A 60 -7.50 1.46 -5.03
C TRP A 60 -8.76 2.26 -4.75
N VAL A 61 -9.40 2.02 -3.60
CA VAL A 61 -10.51 2.87 -3.13
C VAL A 61 -10.03 4.31 -2.90
N ALA A 62 -8.87 4.50 -2.27
CA ALA A 62 -8.30 5.83 -2.03
C ALA A 62 -7.98 6.58 -3.34
N TYR A 63 -7.49 5.85 -4.36
CA TYR A 63 -7.25 6.34 -5.72
C TYR A 63 -8.55 6.74 -6.43
N SER A 64 -9.58 5.90 -6.37
CA SER A 64 -10.90 6.20 -6.98
C SER A 64 -11.56 7.48 -6.43
N ARG A 65 -11.15 7.88 -5.22
CA ARG A 65 -11.59 9.06 -4.49
C ARG A 65 -10.68 10.28 -4.68
N ILE A 66 -9.66 10.23 -5.53
CA ILE A 66 -8.84 11.39 -5.89
C ILE A 66 -9.71 12.43 -6.62
N GLY A 67 -9.76 13.65 -6.10
CA GLY A 67 -10.53 14.77 -6.67
C GLY A 67 -12.04 14.73 -6.41
N LYS A 68 -12.55 13.85 -5.54
CA LYS A 68 -13.99 13.78 -5.19
C LYS A 68 -14.26 14.31 -3.78
N ARG A 69 -15.47 14.87 -3.55
CA ARG A 69 -15.97 15.26 -2.23
C ARG A 69 -15.94 14.02 -1.30
N GLY A 70 -15.27 14.12 -0.15
CA GLY A 70 -14.99 13.00 0.76
C GLY A 70 -13.59 12.38 0.64
N GLY A 71 -12.74 12.85 -0.26
CA GLY A 71 -11.36 12.36 -0.42
C GLY A 71 -10.40 12.65 0.75
N LYS A 72 -10.78 13.55 1.68
CA LYS A 72 -9.94 13.99 2.82
C LYS A 72 -9.62 12.85 3.81
N TRP A 73 -10.59 12.01 4.12
CA TRP A 73 -10.40 10.85 5.01
C TRP A 73 -9.48 9.79 4.40
N TRP A 74 -9.69 9.48 3.12
CA TRP A 74 -8.83 8.58 2.35
C TRP A 74 -7.39 9.10 2.20
N LYS A 75 -7.22 10.42 2.24
CA LYS A 75 -5.91 11.06 2.23
C LYS A 75 -5.19 10.81 3.56
N LEU A 76 -5.82 11.14 4.69
CA LEU A 76 -5.27 10.85 6.02
C LEU A 76 -4.92 9.35 6.17
N PHE A 77 -5.80 8.47 5.69
CA PHE A 77 -5.56 7.03 5.67
C PHE A 77 -4.25 6.66 4.97
N LEU A 78 -4.03 7.09 3.72
CA LEU A 78 -2.80 6.78 2.97
C LEU A 78 -1.54 7.26 3.71
N PHE A 79 -1.59 8.44 4.32
CA PHE A 79 -0.46 8.97 5.08
C PHE A 79 -0.13 8.12 6.31
N VAL A 80 -1.14 7.79 7.11
CA VAL A 80 -1.00 6.93 8.30
C VAL A 80 -0.47 5.55 7.92
N MET A 81 -0.98 4.97 6.83
CA MET A 81 -0.53 3.66 6.34
C MET A 81 0.92 3.69 5.84
N GLY A 82 1.33 4.79 5.20
CA GLY A 82 2.72 4.99 4.80
C GLY A 82 3.67 5.03 5.99
N ILE A 83 3.34 5.81 7.02
CA ILE A 83 4.12 5.88 8.27
C ILE A 83 4.17 4.52 8.96
N LEU A 84 3.02 3.85 9.10
CA LEU A 84 2.95 2.51 9.70
C LEU A 84 3.80 1.50 8.94
N SER A 85 3.81 1.55 7.60
CA SER A 85 4.65 0.65 6.79
C SER A 85 6.15 0.88 7.04
N ILE A 86 6.58 2.14 7.15
CA ILE A 86 7.97 2.51 7.47
C ILE A 86 8.30 2.11 8.91
N TYR A 87 7.42 2.39 9.87
CA TYR A 87 7.61 1.98 11.26
C TYR A 87 7.72 0.46 11.39
N HIS A 88 6.88 -0.29 10.68
CA HIS A 88 6.92 -1.74 10.66
C HIS A 88 8.15 -2.28 9.92
N SER A 89 8.81 -1.51 9.05
CA SER A 89 10.03 -2.00 8.40
C SER A 89 11.13 -2.30 9.42
N TYR A 90 11.22 -1.55 10.51
CA TYR A 90 12.19 -1.77 11.59
C TYR A 90 12.08 -3.17 12.23
N SER A 91 10.90 -3.78 12.29
CA SER A 91 10.77 -5.16 12.80
C SER A 91 11.35 -6.21 11.83
N SER A 92 11.60 -5.82 10.59
CA SER A 92 12.12 -6.67 9.51
C SER A 92 13.62 -6.44 9.24
N LEU A 93 14.36 -5.80 10.15
CA LEU A 93 15.80 -5.51 9.99
C LEU A 93 16.65 -6.77 9.68
N GLY A 94 16.25 -7.94 10.18
CA GLY A 94 16.91 -9.22 9.89
C GLY A 94 16.72 -9.73 8.47
N ASN A 95 15.79 -9.16 7.69
CA ASN A 95 15.56 -9.50 6.29
C ASN A 95 15.58 -8.22 5.43
N LEU A 96 16.78 -7.90 4.92
CA LEU A 96 17.06 -6.68 4.14
C LEU A 96 16.06 -6.48 2.99
N LEU A 97 15.68 -7.56 2.30
CA LEU A 97 14.75 -7.50 1.18
C LEU A 97 13.35 -7.07 1.65
N VAL A 98 12.83 -7.67 2.73
CA VAL A 98 11.53 -7.29 3.30
C VAL A 98 11.57 -5.88 3.90
N PHE A 99 12.68 -5.50 4.52
CA PHE A 99 12.92 -4.15 5.03
C PHE A 99 12.80 -3.09 3.91
N LEU A 100 13.53 -3.28 2.80
CA LEU A 100 13.50 -2.34 1.68
C LEU A 100 12.12 -2.27 1.02
N LEU A 101 11.46 -3.43 0.81
CA LEU A 101 10.10 -3.47 0.25
C LEU A 101 9.11 -2.66 1.10
N ARG A 102 9.13 -2.81 2.43
CA ARG A 102 8.24 -2.08 3.34
C ARG A 102 8.46 -0.57 3.31
N ILE A 103 9.71 -0.13 3.17
CA ILE A 103 10.05 1.29 3.02
C ILE A 103 9.50 1.83 1.69
N ILE A 104 9.75 1.13 0.58
CA ILE A 104 9.28 1.55 -0.75
C ILE A 104 7.74 1.64 -0.77
N ILE A 105 7.05 0.63 -0.23
CA ILE A 105 5.58 0.64 -0.09
C ILE A 105 5.11 1.86 0.71
N GLY A 106 5.79 2.16 1.83
CA GLY A 106 5.45 3.32 2.66
C GLY A 106 5.63 4.64 1.93
N ILE A 107 6.72 4.79 1.18
CA ILE A 107 6.98 5.96 0.34
C ILE A 107 5.92 6.09 -0.75
N CYS A 108 5.52 4.99 -1.41
CA CYS A 108 4.45 5.01 -2.41
C CYS A 108 3.13 5.53 -1.83
N TYR A 109 2.72 5.08 -0.63
CA TYR A 109 1.52 5.58 0.03
C TYR A 109 1.59 7.09 0.33
N ILE A 110 2.73 7.57 0.83
CA ILE A 110 2.95 9.00 1.11
C ILE A 110 2.96 9.82 -0.19
N PHE A 111 3.55 9.29 -1.26
CA PHE A 111 3.57 9.97 -2.55
C PHE A 111 2.17 10.09 -3.16
N THR A 112 1.36 9.03 -3.08
CA THR A 112 -0.05 9.04 -3.49
C THR A 112 -0.88 10.04 -2.66
N PHE A 113 -0.55 10.23 -1.37
CA PHE A 113 -1.10 11.30 -0.55
C PHE A 113 -0.79 12.71 -1.10
N PHE A 114 0.48 12.99 -1.42
CA PHE A 114 0.90 14.31 -1.89
C PHE A 114 0.31 14.66 -3.27
N LEU A 115 0.22 13.68 -4.17
CA LEU A 115 -0.41 13.87 -5.49
C LEU A 115 -1.90 14.25 -5.40
N LYS A 116 -2.57 13.87 -4.31
CA LYS A 116 -3.97 14.21 -4.06
C LYS A 116 -4.17 15.66 -3.63
N ASP A 117 -3.19 16.27 -2.96
CA ASP A 117 -3.26 17.69 -2.54
C ASP A 117 -3.15 18.66 -3.72
N ILE A 118 -2.28 18.35 -4.68
CA ILE A 118 -2.02 19.21 -5.85
C ILE A 118 -3.29 19.39 -6.70
N ASN A 119 -4.19 18.41 -6.74
CA ASN A 119 -5.44 18.49 -7.51
C ASN A 119 -6.59 19.20 -6.78
N LEU A 120 -6.55 19.32 -5.45
CA LEU A 120 -7.56 20.08 -4.70
C LEU A 120 -7.31 21.58 -4.78
N SER A 121 -6.04 22.02 -4.71
CA SER A 121 -5.72 23.45 -4.83
C SER A 121 -5.88 24.01 -6.25
N SER A 122 -5.89 23.16 -7.29
CA SER A 122 -6.12 23.62 -8.67
C SER A 122 -7.60 23.77 -9.03
N ASN A 123 -8.52 23.30 -8.19
CA ASN A 123 -9.97 23.34 -8.42
C ASN A 123 -10.67 24.41 -7.55
N SER A 124 -9.90 25.17 -6.77
CA SER A 124 -10.38 26.26 -5.90
C SER A 124 -10.04 27.65 -6.44
N ASN A 125 -9.59 27.76 -7.69
CA ASN A 125 -9.34 29.03 -8.39
C ASN A 125 -10.23 29.12 -9.62
#